data_AF-A0A497AJM9-F1
#
_entry.id   AF-A0A497AJM9-F1
#
_cell.length_a   1.000
_cell.length_b   1.000
_cell.length_c   1.000
_cell.angle_alpha   90.00
_cell.angle_beta   90.00
_cell.angle_gamma   90.00
#
_symmetry.space_group_name_H-M   'P 1'
#
loop_
_entity.id
_entity.type
_entity.pdbx_description
1 polymer ?
#
loop_
_entity_poly.entity_id
_entity_poly.type
_entity_poly.pdbx_seq_one_letter_code
_entity_poly.pdbx_strand_id
1 'polypeptide(L)' 'HKTIRDAIHGDIMITRLETAIIDTKEFQRLRKIRQLGPTHLIYPSANHTRFEHSLGTLYMSQYLFEIALKNPFKDP' A
#
# COMPACT_ATOMS: atom_id res chain seq x y z
N HIS A 1 12.20 -11.79 3.61
CA HIS A 1 11.29 -10.62 3.71
C HIS A 1 11.78 -9.58 2.72
N LYS A 2 10.86 -8.89 2.04
CA LYS A 2 11.15 -7.80 1.10
C LYS A 2 10.76 -6.49 1.79
N THR A 3 11.52 -5.43 1.58
CA THR A 3 11.18 -4.10 2.09
C THR A 3 10.96 -3.19 0.90
N ILE A 4 9.90 -2.38 0.93
CA ILE A 4 9.65 -1.33 -0.04
C ILE A 4 9.64 0.01 0.69
N ARG A 5 10.42 0.97 0.20
CA ARG A 5 10.41 2.35 0.68
C ARG A 5 9.26 3.11 0.03
N ASP A 6 8.35 3.61 0.86
CA ASP A 6 7.23 4.45 0.51
C ASP A 6 7.44 5.89 1.03
N ALA A 7 6.93 6.87 0.29
CA ALA A 7 7.11 8.28 0.62
C ALA A 7 6.25 8.76 1.80
N ILE A 8 5.17 8.04 2.14
CA ILE A 8 4.22 8.39 3.20
C ILE A 8 4.49 7.57 4.46
N HIS A 9 4.68 6.26 4.31
CA HIS A 9 4.80 5.32 5.43
C HIS A 9 6.24 4.89 5.75
N GLY A 10 7.24 5.32 4.97
CA GLY A 10 8.62 4.90 5.17
C GLY A 10 8.86 3.46 4.72
N ASP A 11 9.46 2.62 5.56
CA ASP A 11 9.74 1.22 5.20
C ASP A 11 8.52 0.33 5.43
N ILE A 12 7.99 -0.23 4.35
CA ILE A 12 6.92 -1.23 4.38
C ILE A 12 7.54 -2.62 4.31
N MET A 13 7.35 -3.41 5.37
CA MET A 13 7.82 -4.80 5.45
C MET A 13 6.81 -5.73 4.78
N ILE A 14 7.29 -6.49 3.80
CA ILE A 14 6.46 -7.38 2.98
C ILE A 14 6.86 -8.84 3.25
N THR A 15 5.86 -9.63 3.62
CA THR A 15 5.97 -11.07 3.84
C THR A 15 6.15 -11.81 2.51
N ARG A 16 6.49 -13.11 2.59
CA ARG A 16 6.61 -13.95 1.37
C ARG A 16 5.27 -14.11 0.64
N LEU A 17 4.16 -14.24 1.37
CA LEU A 17 2.83 -14.39 0.79
C LEU A 17 2.39 -13.11 0.07
N GLU A 18 2.53 -11.97 0.73
CA GLU A 18 2.21 -10.67 0.11
C GLU A 18 3.10 -10.42 -1.11
N THR A 19 4.40 -10.75 -1.04
CA THR A 19 5.30 -10.65 -2.20
C THR A 19 4.81 -11.49 -3.38
N ALA A 20 4.37 -12.73 -3.12
CA ALA A 20 3.85 -13.60 -4.17
C ALA A 20 2.61 -13.02 -4.87
N ILE A 21 1.75 -12.30 -4.14
CA ILE A 21 0.60 -11.59 -4.70
C ILE A 21 1.04 -10.33 -5.45
N ILE A 22 1.93 -9.53 -4.86
CA ILE A 22 2.40 -8.26 -5.44
C ILE A 22 3.11 -8.49 -6.78
N ASP A 23 3.88 -9.57 -6.90
CA ASP A 23 4.66 -9.87 -8.10
C ASP A 23 3.82 -10.52 -9.23
N THR A 24 2.50 -10.70 -9.03
CA THR A 24 1.57 -11.13 -10.10
C THR A 24 1.33 -10.05 -11.15
N LYS A 25 0.93 -10.46 -12.37
CA LYS A 25 0.61 -9.52 -13.47
C LYS A 25 -0.58 -8.63 -13.11
N GLU A 26 -1.55 -9.18 -12.40
CA GLU A 26 -2.78 -8.54 -11.97
C GLU A 26 -2.50 -7.38 -11.02
N PHE A 27 -1.60 -7.59 -10.06
CA PHE A 27 -1.19 -6.54 -9.12
C PHE A 27 -0.23 -5.54 -9.76
N GLN A 28 0.76 -6.00 -10.56
CA GLN A 28 1.68 -5.10 -11.26
C GLN A 28 0.97 -4.19 -12.28
N ARG A 29 -0.20 -4.57 -12.81
CA ARG A 29 -1.06 -3.71 -13.65
C ARG A 29 -1.39 -2.38 -12.97
N LEU A 30 -1.50 -2.36 -11.64
CA LEU A 30 -1.86 -1.16 -10.87
C LEU A 30 -0.86 -0.01 -11.07
N ARG A 31 0.39 -0.29 -11.48
CA ARG A 31 1.39 0.74 -11.82
C ARG A 31 0.99 1.62 -13.01
N LYS A 32 0.03 1.16 -13.81
CA LYS A 32 -0.45 1.86 -15.02
C LYS A 32 -1.77 2.60 -14.77
N ILE A 33 -2.35 2.48 -13.58
CA ILE A 33 -3.65 3.08 -13.25
C ILE A 33 -3.39 4.26 -12.31
N ARG A 34 -3.59 5.48 -12.80
CA ARG A 34 -3.45 6.69 -11.97
C ARG A 34 -4.50 6.68 -10.85
N GLN A 35 -4.10 7.07 -9.65
CA GLN A 35 -5.03 7.14 -8.50
C GLN A 35 -6.17 8.12 -8.76
N LEU A 36 -5.86 9.28 -9.34
CA LEU A 36 -6.81 10.38 -9.59
C LEU A 36 -7.16 10.54 -11.09
N GLY A 37 -6.97 9.50 -11.90
CA GLY A 37 -7.31 9.57 -13.34
C GLY A 37 -6.61 10.72 -14.08
N PRO A 38 -7.34 11.59 -14.82
CA PRO A 38 -6.75 12.64 -15.64
C PRO A 38 -6.25 13.86 -14.85
N THR A 39 -6.45 13.91 -13.52
CA THR A 39 -6.03 15.05 -12.68
C THR A 39 -4.56 15.43 -12.83
N HIS A 40 -3.69 14.48 -13.17
CA HIS A 40 -2.27 14.73 -13.45
C HIS A 40 -2.01 15.70 -14.62
N LEU A 41 -2.98 15.89 -15.53
CA LEU A 41 -2.91 16.85 -16.63
C LEU A 41 -3.06 18.31 -16.16
N ILE A 42 -3.67 18.52 -14.98
CA ILE A 42 -3.87 19.84 -14.37
C ILE A 42 -2.88 20.04 -13.21
N TYR A 43 -2.64 18.99 -12.44
CA TYR A 43 -1.73 18.97 -11.30
C TYR A 43 -0.60 17.97 -11.57
N PRO A 44 0.55 18.42 -12.12
CA PRO A 44 1.63 17.53 -12.53
C PRO A 44 2.23 16.69 -11.40
N SER A 45 2.00 17.04 -10.12
CA SER A 45 2.42 16.24 -8.97
C SER A 45 1.50 15.05 -8.69
N ALA A 46 0.27 15.03 -9.22
CA ALA A 46 -0.72 13.96 -9.03
C ALA A 46 -0.41 12.71 -9.90
N ASN A 47 0.86 12.32 -9.97
CA ASN A 47 1.33 11.19 -10.78
C ASN A 47 1.18 9.82 -10.11
N HIS A 48 0.80 9.81 -8.84
CA HIS A 48 0.69 8.58 -8.07
C HIS A 48 -0.33 7.60 -8.69
N THR A 49 -0.04 6.32 -8.56
CA THR A 49 -0.78 5.20 -9.15
C THR A 49 -1.46 4.37 -8.06
N ARG A 50 -2.36 3.47 -8.48
CA ARG A 50 -3.03 2.52 -7.59
C ARG A 50 -2.04 1.55 -6.94
N PHE A 51 -0.84 1.35 -7.50
CA PHE A 51 0.15 0.41 -6.99
C PHE A 51 0.67 0.83 -5.61
N GLU A 52 1.29 2.00 -5.50
CA GLU A 52 1.84 2.50 -4.24
C GLU A 52 0.74 2.74 -3.20
N HIS A 53 -0.44 3.19 -3.63
CA HIS A 53 -1.58 3.36 -2.73
C HIS A 53 -2.04 2.01 -2.13
N SER A 54 -2.01 0.93 -2.92
CA SER A 54 -2.35 -0.41 -2.42
C SER A 54 -1.30 -0.93 -1.44
N LEU A 55 -0.01 -0.62 -1.64
CA LEU A 55 1.04 -0.92 -0.66
C LEU A 55 0.84 -0.15 0.65
N GLY A 56 0.48 1.13 0.59
CA GLY A 56 0.13 1.91 1.78
C GLY A 56 -1.09 1.33 2.50
N THR A 57 -2.09 0.85 1.77
CA THR A 57 -3.27 0.18 2.35
C THR A 57 -2.89 -1.12 3.06
N LEU A 58 -1.95 -1.90 2.50
CA LEU A 58 -1.39 -3.09 3.15
C LEU A 58 -0.72 -2.71 4.47
N TYR A 59 0.14 -1.68 4.46
CA TYR A 59 0.81 -1.19 5.67
C TYR A 59 -0.19 -0.80 6.76
N MET A 60 -1.20 0.01 6.42
CA MET A 60 -2.21 0.46 7.39
C MET A 60 -3.03 -0.72 7.94
N SER A 61 -3.30 -1.72 7.11
CA SER A 61 -4.00 -2.94 7.54
C SER A 61 -3.15 -3.75 8.52
N GLN A 62 -1.86 -3.96 8.23
CA GLN A 62 -0.92 -4.63 9.14
C GLN A 62 -0.83 -3.89 10.49
N TYR A 63 -0.70 -2.56 10.44
CA TYR A 63 -0.65 -1.71 11.64
C TYR A 63 -1.93 -1.82 12.48
N LEU A 64 -3.10 -1.78 11.84
CA LEU A 64 -4.39 -1.95 12.51
C LEU A 64 -4.48 -3.32 13.20
N PHE A 65 -4.14 -4.40 12.49
CA PHE A 65 -4.16 -5.75 13.05
C PHE A 65 -3.19 -5.88 14.23
N GLU A 66 -2.00 -5.30 14.13
CA GLU A 66 -1.03 -5.31 15.23
C GLU A 66 -1.60 -4.65 16.50
N ILE A 67 -2.24 -3.48 16.35
CA ILE A 67 -2.86 -2.78 17.48
C ILE A 67 -4.04 -3.58 18.05
N ALA A 68 -4.90 -4.09 17.18
CA ALA A 68 -6.09 -4.84 17.58
C ALA A 68 -5.73 -6.12 18.34
N LEU A 69 -4.69 -6.84 17.88
CA LEU A 69 -4.21 -8.05 18.55
C LEU A 69 -3.48 -7.76 19.86
N LYS A 70 -2.83 -6.60 19.99
CA LYS A 70 -2.16 -6.18 21.24
C LYS A 70 -3.13 -5.64 22.29
N ASN A 71 -4.29 -5.11 21.89
CA ASN A 71 -5.32 -4.59 22.80
C ASN A 71 -6.68 -5.26 22.53
N PRO A 72 -6.81 -6.58 22.74
CA PRO A 72 -8.01 -7.32 22.35
C PRO A 72 -9.29 -6.93 23.13
N PHE A 73 -9.18 -6.11 24.18
CA PHE A 73 -10.28 -5.79 25.11
C PHE A 73 -10.33 -4.31 25.56
N LYS A 74 -9.90 -3.35 24.73
CA LYS A 74 -10.33 -1.97 24.95
C LYS A 74 -11.78 -1.85 24.46
N ASP A 75 -12.72 -2.26 25.31
CA ASP A 75 -14.11 -1.84 25.16
C ASP A 75 -14.20 -0.30 25.26
N PRO A 76 -15.20 0.32 24.61
CA PRO A 76 -15.38 1.77 24.55
C PRO A 76 -15.52 2.46 25.91
#